data_AF-A0A6N9CWK0-F1
#
_entry.id   AF-A0A6N9CWK0-F1
#
_cell.length_a   1.000
_cell.length_b   1.000
_cell.length_c   1.000
_cell.angle_alpha   90.00
_cell.angle_beta   90.00
_cell.angle_gamma   90.00
#
_symmetry.space_group_name_H-M   'P 1'
#
loop_
_entity.id
_entity.type
_entity.pdbx_description
1 polymer ?
#
loop_
_entity_poly.entity_id
_entity_poly.type
_entity_poly.pdbx_seq_one_letter_code
_entity_poly.pdbx_strand_id
1 'polypeptide(L)'
;MANGELAFAEAWQGRVFGMAWALCESGCFEWREFQASLIEAIARHDESQNAAQDEEYAYYDRFQEALEALLIAKGLATGVGLESRHQALAERPHGHDH
;
A
#
# COMPACT_ATOMS: atom_id res chain seq x y z
N MET A 1 6.38 22.51 9.40
CA MET A 1 7.56 22.25 8.54
C MET A 1 7.56 20.75 8.34
N ALA A 2 7.25 20.28 7.13
CA ALA A 2 7.04 18.86 6.85
C ALA A 2 8.39 18.22 6.52
N ASN A 3 8.95 17.51 7.49
CA ASN A 3 10.22 16.82 7.33
C ASN A 3 9.93 15.58 6.49
N GLY A 4 10.55 15.47 5.31
CA GLY A 4 10.50 14.30 4.42
C GLY A 4 11.19 13.05 5.00
N GLU A 5 11.09 12.87 6.31
CA GLU A 5 11.42 11.65 7.01
C GLU A 5 10.22 10.71 6.78
N LEU A 6 10.45 9.54 6.20
CA LEU A 6 9.47 8.46 6.14
C LEU A 6 9.22 7.97 7.58
N ALA A 7 8.48 8.76 8.36
CA ALA A 7 7.97 8.36 9.65
C ALA A 7 6.81 7.41 9.38
N PHE A 8 7.10 6.11 9.40
CA PHE A 8 6.06 5.09 9.39
C PHE A 8 5.30 5.20 10.70
N ALA A 9 4.02 5.55 10.64
CA ALA A 9 3.12 5.60 11.79
C ALA A 9 2.92 4.18 12.37
N GLU A 10 2.95 3.16 11.50
CA GLU A 10 2.71 1.77 11.87
C GLU A 10 3.76 0.86 11.26
N ALA A 11 4.11 -0.23 11.97
CA ALA A 11 5.13 -1.18 11.51
C ALA A 11 4.80 -1.85 10.15
N TRP A 12 3.53 -1.93 9.77
CA TRP A 12 3.13 -2.48 8.47
C TRP A 12 3.52 -1.58 7.30
N GLN A 13 3.53 -0.26 7.48
CA GLN A 13 3.82 0.71 6.42
C GLN A 13 5.26 0.54 5.90
N GLY A 14 6.22 0.37 6.83
CA GLY A 14 7.61 0.09 6.48
C GLY A 14 7.80 -1.27 5.78
N ARG A 15 6.99 -2.28 6.15
CA ARG A 15 7.02 -3.58 5.47
C ARG A 15 6.53 -3.49 4.03
N VAL A 16 5.42 -2.78 3.78
CA VAL A 16 4.88 -2.61 2.43
C VAL A 16 5.86 -1.85 1.54
N PHE A 17 6.46 -0.76 2.06
CA PHE A 17 7.52 -0.04 1.36
C PHE A 17 8.73 -0.94 1.02
N GLY A 18 9.22 -1.69 2.02
CA GLY A 18 10.33 -2.62 1.82
C GLY A 18 10.03 -3.71 0.79
N MET A 19 8.80 -4.24 0.77
CA MET A 19 8.37 -5.20 -0.24
C MET A 19 8.35 -4.60 -1.64
N ALA A 20 7.75 -3.41 -1.82
CA ALA A 20 7.73 -2.71 -3.10
C ALA A 20 9.16 -2.47 -3.62
N TRP A 21 10.06 -2.02 -2.73
CA TRP A 21 11.46 -1.79 -3.08
C TRP A 21 12.17 -3.09 -3.48
N ALA A 22 12.06 -4.15 -2.67
CA ALA A 22 12.72 -5.42 -2.95
C ALA A 22 12.25 -6.06 -4.26
N LEU A 23 10.95 -5.97 -4.57
CA LEU A 23 10.36 -6.47 -5.80
C LEU A 23 10.81 -5.66 -7.03
N CYS A 24 10.95 -4.34 -6.86
CA CYS A 24 11.50 -3.47 -7.89
C CYS A 24 12.97 -3.82 -8.18
N GLU A 25 13.80 -3.95 -7.14
CA GLU A 25 15.21 -4.32 -7.28
C GLU A 25 15.41 -5.72 -7.87
N SER A 26 14.48 -6.65 -7.63
CA SER A 26 14.50 -7.97 -8.25
C SER A 26 13.99 -7.99 -9.70
N GLY A 27 13.61 -6.85 -10.27
CA GLY A 27 13.12 -6.72 -11.64
C GLY A 27 11.72 -7.29 -11.87
N CYS A 28 10.90 -7.44 -10.82
CA CYS A 28 9.52 -7.88 -10.95
C CYS A 28 8.65 -6.81 -11.63
N PHE A 29 8.98 -5.54 -11.40
CA PHE A 29 8.42 -4.36 -12.05
C PHE A 29 9.41 -3.20 -11.94
N GLU A 30 9.26 -2.19 -12.77
CA GLU A 30 10.02 -0.95 -12.67
C GLU A 30 9.37 0.01 -11.66
N TRP A 31 10.17 0.82 -10.98
CA TRP A 31 9.65 1.82 -10.03
C TRP A 31 8.60 2.75 -10.65
N ARG A 32 8.76 3.10 -11.93
CA ARG A 32 7.78 3.92 -12.66
C ARG A 32 6.43 3.23 -12.86
N GLU A 33 6.40 1.91 -13.01
CA GLU A 33 5.15 1.14 -13.12
C GLU A 33 4.40 1.18 -11.78
N PHE A 34 5.13 1.06 -10.68
CA PHE A 34 4.56 1.23 -9.35
C PHE A 34 4.04 2.65 -9.11
N GLN A 35 4.79 3.68 -9.48
CA GLN A 35 4.33 5.07 -9.37
C GLN A 35 3.05 5.32 -10.18
N ALA A 36 2.95 4.76 -11.39
CA ALA A 36 1.74 4.88 -12.19
C ALA A 36 0.53 4.23 -11.49
N SER A 37 0.70 3.00 -10.99
CA SER A 37 -0.35 2.30 -10.26
C SER A 37 -0.78 3.04 -8.98
N LEU A 38 0.15 3.69 -8.28
CA LEU A 38 -0.15 4.51 -7.10
C LEU A 38 -0.97 5.75 -7.45
N ILE A 39 -0.63 6.43 -8.56
CA ILE A 39 -1.41 7.58 -9.04
C ILE A 39 -2.85 7.16 -9.36
N GLU A 40 -3.03 6.00 -10.00
CA GLU A 40 -4.36 5.47 -10.31
C GLU A 40 -5.17 5.11 -9.06
N ALA A 41 -4.53 4.49 -8.06
CA ALA A 41 -5.17 4.17 -6.77
C ALA A 41 -5.62 5.43 -6.01
N ILE A 42 -4.76 6.46 -5.99
CA ILE A 42 -5.08 7.76 -5.40
C ILE A 42 -6.25 8.43 -6.14
N ALA A 43 -6.18 8.50 -7.48
CA ALA A 43 -7.23 9.12 -8.28
C ALA A 43 -8.59 8.44 -8.06
N ARG A 44 -8.61 7.09 -8.05
CA ARG A 44 -9.83 6.31 -7.79
C ARG A 44 -10.43 6.59 -6.42
N HIS A 45 -9.59 6.75 -5.41
CA HIS A 45 -10.04 7.09 -4.06
C HIS A 45 -10.63 8.50 -3.99
N ASP A 46 -9.93 9.49 -4.57
CA ASP A 46 -10.38 10.88 -4.62
C ASP A 46 -11.72 11.02 -5.35
N GLU A 47 -11.92 10.28 -6.45
CA GLU A 47 -13.20 10.24 -7.18
C GLU A 47 -14.33 9.60 -6.37
N SER A 48 -14.02 8.60 -5.53
CA SER A 48 -15.02 7.88 -4.73
C SER A 48 -15.47 8.62 -3.47
N GLN A 49 -14.63 9.49 -2.90
CA GLN A 49 -14.85 10.07 -1.57
C GLN A 49 -15.49 11.46 -1.55
N ASN A 50 -15.89 12.03 -2.70
CA ASN A 50 -16.46 13.39 -2.81
C ASN A 50 -15.78 14.42 -1.87
N ALA A 51 -14.44 14.34 -1.78
CA ALA A 51 -13.57 15.16 -0.96
C ALA A 51 -14.06 15.40 0.49
N ALA A 52 -14.26 14.34 1.29
CA ALA A 52 -14.28 14.49 2.74
C ALA A 52 -12.87 14.87 3.23
N GLN A 53 -12.61 16.18 3.36
CA GLN A 53 -11.29 16.77 3.61
C GLN A 53 -10.72 16.58 5.04
N ASP A 54 -11.29 15.67 5.84
CA ASP A 54 -11.01 15.59 7.29
C ASP A 54 -10.47 14.24 7.77
N GLU A 55 -10.38 13.22 6.91
CA GLU A 55 -9.70 11.97 7.28
C GLU A 55 -8.19 12.08 7.04
N GLU A 56 -7.42 11.58 8.01
CA GLU A 56 -5.97 11.41 7.88
C GLU A 56 -5.70 10.65 6.58
N TYR A 57 -5.18 11.37 5.57
CA TYR A 57 -5.03 10.85 4.23
C TYR A 57 -4.24 9.55 4.27
N ALA A 58 -4.92 8.43 3.96
CA ALA A 58 -4.41 7.08 4.15
C ALA A 58 -3.41 6.70 3.03
N TYR A 59 -2.32 7.47 2.92
CA TYR A 59 -1.31 7.35 1.87
C TYR A 59 -0.76 5.92 1.75
N TYR A 60 -0.39 5.31 2.87
CA TYR A 60 0.14 3.95 2.87
C TYR A 60 -0.90 2.87 2.56
N ASP A 61 -2.19 3.17 2.77
CA ASP A 61 -3.28 2.28 2.36
C ASP A 61 -3.40 2.28 0.83
N ARG A 62 -3.33 3.47 0.20
CA ARG A 62 -3.25 3.59 -1.27
C ARG A 62 -1.97 2.96 -1.83
N PHE A 63 -0.85 3.09 -1.11
CA PHE A 63 0.42 2.46 -1.48
C PHE A 63 0.33 0.92 -1.50
N GLN A 64 -0.32 0.34 -0.50
CA GLN A 64 -0.56 -1.10 -0.43
C GLN A 64 -1.50 -1.58 -1.55
N GLU A 65 -2.64 -0.89 -1.76
CA GLU A 65 -3.59 -1.18 -2.84
C GLU A 65 -2.92 -1.15 -4.22
N ALA A 66 -2.08 -0.14 -4.47
CA ALA A 66 -1.33 -0.01 -5.72
C ALA A 66 -0.31 -1.14 -5.91
N LEU A 67 0.42 -1.52 -4.85
CA LEU A 67 1.37 -2.63 -4.92
C LEU A 67 0.65 -3.93 -5.27
N GLU A 68 -0.49 -4.19 -4.67
CA GLU A 68 -1.32 -5.36 -4.93
C GLU A 68 -1.86 -5.39 -6.36
N ALA A 69 -2.45 -4.29 -6.80
CA ALA A 69 -2.97 -4.17 -8.16
C ALA A 69 -1.86 -4.45 -9.19
N LEU A 70 -0.66 -3.90 -8.97
CA LEU A 70 0.48 -4.13 -9.83
C LEU A 70 0.93 -5.60 -9.80
N LEU A 71 1.01 -6.23 -8.63
CA LEU A 71 1.40 -7.64 -8.52
C LEU A 71 0.39 -8.58 -9.18
N ILE A 72 -0.90 -8.29 -9.06
CA ILE A 72 -1.96 -9.03 -9.77
C ILE A 72 -1.84 -8.83 -11.28
N ALA A 73 -1.65 -7.59 -11.74
CA ALA A 73 -1.49 -7.28 -13.17
C ALA A 73 -0.26 -7.97 -13.78
N LYS A 74 0.82 -8.13 -13.01
CA LYS A 74 2.04 -8.86 -13.40
C LYS A 74 1.91 -10.38 -13.26
N GLY A 75 0.80 -10.89 -12.72
CA GLY A 75 0.60 -12.32 -12.46
C GLY A 75 1.47 -12.88 -11.32
N LEU A 76 2.03 -12.01 -10.48
CA LEU A 76 2.92 -12.36 -9.37
C LEU A 76 2.14 -12.62 -8.06
N ALA A 77 0.89 -12.17 -7.99
CA ALA A 77 -0.04 -12.48 -6.92
C ALA A 77 -1.39 -12.92 -7.49
N THR A 78 -2.07 -13.85 -6.82
CA THR A 78 -3.46 -14.21 -7.10
C THR A 78 -4.34 -13.52 -6.07
N GLY A 79 -5.39 -12.79 -6.50
CA GLY A 79 -6.25 -12.00 -5.60
C GLY A 79 -6.80 -12.77 -4.39
N VAL A 80 -7.02 -14.08 -4.53
CA VAL A 80 -7.51 -14.96 -3.45
C VAL A 80 -6.49 -15.15 -2.30
N GLY A 81 -5.19 -15.11 -2.58
CA GLY A 81 -4.13 -15.26 -1.58
C GLY A 81 -3.85 -13.97 -0.79
N LEU A 82 -4.41 -12.86 -1.24
CA LEU A 82 -4.11 -11.51 -0.77
C LEU A 82 -5.25 -10.97 0.09
N GLU A 83 -6.50 -11.16 -0.33
CA GLU A 83 -7.69 -10.96 0.52
C GLU A 83 -7.63 -11.82 1.80
N SER A 84 -7.21 -13.08 1.67
CA SER A 84 -7.01 -13.99 2.82
C SER A 84 -5.88 -13.53 3.75
N ARG A 85 -4.84 -12.86 3.22
CA ARG A 85 -3.75 -12.30 4.04
C ARG A 85 -4.12 -10.96 4.66
N HIS A 86 -4.94 -10.16 3.98
CA HIS A 86 -5.51 -8.93 4.52
C HIS A 86 -6.44 -9.22 5.68
N GLN A 87 -7.36 -10.18 5.51
CA GLN A 87 -8.22 -10.64 6.61
C GLN A 87 -7.37 -11.22 7.76
N ALA A 88 -6.39 -12.09 7.47
CA ALA A 88 -5.53 -12.63 8.53
C ALA A 88 -4.68 -11.57 9.27
N LEU A 89 -4.36 -10.43 8.64
CA LEU A 89 -3.67 -9.31 9.29
C LEU A 89 -4.64 -8.40 10.07
N ALA A 90 -5.85 -8.17 9.55
CA ALA A 90 -6.93 -7.44 10.21
C ALA A 90 -7.50 -8.22 11.42
N GLU A 91 -7.43 -9.56 11.38
CA GLU A 91 -7.84 -10.46 12.46
C GLU A 91 -6.75 -10.66 13.53
N ARG A 92 -5.54 -10.09 13.35
CA ARG A 92 -4.59 -10.00 14.48
C ARG A 92 -5.07 -8.89 15.41
N PRO A 93 -5.52 -9.21 16.63
CA PRO A 93 -5.84 -8.17 17.59
C PRO A 93 -4.60 -7.32 17.81
N HIS A 94 -4.79 -5.99 17.84
CA HIS A 94 -3.79 -5.02 18.26
C HIS A 94 -3.41 -5.32 19.72
N GLY A 95 -2.53 -6.29 19.91
CA GLY A 95 -1.89 -6.61 21.17
C GLY A 95 -0.86 -5.53 21.46
N HIS A 96 -1.33 -4.53 22.20
CA HIS A 96 -0.56 -3.61 23.05
C HIS A 96 0.77 -4.23 23.49
N ASP A 97 1.90 -3.65 23.06
CA ASP A 97 3.18 -3.86 23.74
C ASP A 97 3.57 -2.54 24.39
N HIS A 98 3.69 -2.61 25.72
CA HIS A 98 3.97 -1.54 26.67
C HIS A 98 5.43 -1.08 26.61
#